data_AF-F2RIT0-F1
#
_entry.id   AF-F2RIT0-F1
#
_cell.length_a   1.000
_cell.length_b   1.000
_cell.length_c   1.000
_cell.angle_alpha   90.00
_cell.angle_beta   90.00
_cell.angle_gamma   90.00
#
_symmetry.space_group_name_H-M   'P 1'
#
loop_
_entity.id
_entity.type
_entity.pdbx_description
1 polymer ?
#
loop_
_entity_poly.entity_id
_entity_poly.type
_entity_poly.pdbx_seq_one_letter_code
_entity_poly.pdbx_strand_id
1 'polypeptide(L)'
;MNIDPTEPWGVAIDYAGRAAVTEDGHTVDVRVYDNSLGHALQRDPVTGQYPAVYVTAEVTEKGTGDAVLRGSGLIIVDARDGAPVVPDPTSVQRAVTAALADFETRRADCAALCAAWAPPTPEPEPTPTPEPEPAP
;
A
#
# COMPACT_ATOMS: atom_id res chain seq x y z
N MET A 1 9.52 20.48 6.09
CA MET A 1 8.21 20.74 6.66
C MET A 1 8.31 20.61 8.17
N ASN A 2 7.83 21.59 8.93
CA ASN A 2 7.40 21.35 10.31
C ASN A 2 5.92 21.03 10.20
N ILE A 3 5.56 19.75 10.07
CA ILE A 3 4.16 19.38 10.23
C ILE A 3 3.82 19.62 11.68
N ASP A 4 2.72 20.33 11.92
CA ASP A 4 2.19 20.44 13.26
C ASP A 4 1.47 19.12 13.62
N PRO A 5 2.02 18.35 14.58
CA PRO A 5 1.40 17.09 15.01
C PRO A 5 0.13 17.30 15.83
N THR A 6 -0.20 18.55 16.20
CA THR A 6 -1.43 18.88 16.95
C THR A 6 -2.63 19.13 16.04
N GLU A 7 -2.41 19.23 14.74
CA GLU A 7 -3.46 19.38 13.76
C GLU A 7 -4.25 18.08 13.50
N PRO A 8 -5.52 18.15 13.07
CA PRO A 8 -6.40 16.99 12.98
C PRO A 8 -6.17 16.20 11.69
N TRP A 9 -5.08 15.41 11.66
CA TRP A 9 -4.77 14.50 10.54
C TRP A 9 -5.59 13.19 10.55
N GLY A 10 -6.40 12.98 11.59
CA GLY A 10 -7.13 11.73 11.82
C GLY A 10 -6.33 10.67 12.60
N VAL A 11 -5.00 10.84 12.71
CA VAL A 11 -4.11 10.02 13.55
C VAL A 11 -3.03 10.91 14.18
N ALA A 12 -2.43 10.44 15.28
CA ALA A 12 -1.25 11.08 15.83
C ALA A 12 -0.03 10.80 14.94
N ILE A 13 0.66 11.85 14.53
CA ILE A 13 1.90 11.79 13.73
C ILE A 13 3.08 12.39 14.52
N ASP A 14 4.29 11.96 14.21
CA ASP A 14 5.51 12.57 14.76
C ASP A 14 5.87 13.88 14.02
N TYR A 15 6.86 14.62 14.54
CA TYR A 15 7.34 15.86 13.91
C TYR A 15 7.95 15.68 12.53
N ALA A 16 8.26 14.44 12.12
CA ALA A 16 8.71 14.12 10.77
C ALA A 16 7.54 13.71 9.86
N GLY A 17 6.30 13.86 10.32
CA GLY A 17 5.09 13.53 9.58
C GLY A 17 4.82 12.03 9.48
N ARG A 18 5.38 11.21 10.37
CA ARG A 18 5.24 9.75 10.31
C ARG A 18 4.23 9.25 11.34
N ALA A 19 3.49 8.22 10.96
CA ALA A 19 2.74 7.39 11.89
C ALA A 19 2.79 5.93 11.46
N ALA A 20 2.44 5.04 12.38
CA ALA A 20 2.14 3.65 12.08
C ALA A 20 0.77 3.34 12.66
N VAL A 21 -0.10 2.70 11.87
CA VAL A 21 -1.43 2.27 12.31
C VAL A 21 -1.59 0.77 12.10
N THR A 22 -2.47 0.16 12.89
CA THR A 22 -2.87 -1.24 12.69
C THR A 22 -4.29 -1.25 12.17
N GLU A 23 -4.49 -1.76 10.95
CA GLU A 23 -5.79 -1.81 10.29
C GLU A 23 -5.92 -3.16 9.56
N ASP A 24 -7.06 -3.84 9.69
CA ASP A 24 -7.32 -5.17 9.10
C ASP A 24 -6.23 -6.22 9.38
N GLY A 25 -5.53 -6.10 10.52
CA GLY A 25 -4.45 -7.01 10.91
C GLY A 25 -3.08 -6.67 10.30
N HIS A 26 -2.99 -5.64 9.46
CA HIS A 26 -1.76 -5.15 8.86
C HIS A 26 -1.18 -3.97 9.64
N THR A 27 0.15 -3.88 9.68
CA THR A 27 0.82 -2.64 10.07
C THR A 27 0.98 -1.76 8.83
N VAL A 28 0.44 -0.55 8.90
CA VAL A 28 0.45 0.41 7.79
C VAL A 28 1.32 1.61 8.19
N ASP A 29 2.38 1.83 7.43
CA ASP A 29 3.26 2.99 7.59
C ASP A 29 2.65 4.19 6.88
N VAL A 30 2.47 5.29 7.60
CA VAL A 30 1.88 6.54 7.10
C VAL A 30 2.93 7.64 7.06
N ARG A 31 2.93 8.41 5.97
CA ARG A 31 3.73 9.64 5.85
C ARG A 31 2.88 10.79 5.32
N VAL A 32 2.93 11.90 6.06
CA VAL A 32 2.40 13.20 5.66
C VAL A 32 3.60 14.09 5.32
N TYR A 33 3.60 14.73 4.15
CA TYR A 33 4.68 15.63 3.72
C TYR A 33 4.21 16.61 2.64
N ASP A 34 4.90 17.74 2.48
CA ASP A 34 4.72 18.66 1.36
C ASP A 34 5.95 18.61 0.43
N ASN A 35 5.90 19.34 -0.69
CA ASN A 35 7.04 19.49 -1.59
C ASN A 35 7.94 20.69 -1.25
N SER A 36 7.80 21.30 -0.05
CA SER A 36 8.58 22.48 0.36
C SER A 36 10.04 22.16 0.72
N LEU A 37 10.41 20.87 0.78
CA LEU A 37 11.75 20.37 1.07
C LEU A 37 12.37 20.89 2.39
N GLY A 38 11.57 21.33 3.37
CA GLY A 38 12.13 21.86 4.62
C GLY A 38 12.14 23.38 4.71
N HIS A 39 11.81 24.08 3.62
CA HIS A 39 11.78 25.54 3.60
C HIS A 39 10.49 26.09 4.23
N ALA A 40 10.50 27.40 4.51
CA ALA A 40 9.31 28.09 4.99
C ALA A 40 8.17 27.92 3.99
N LEU A 41 6.97 27.68 4.51
CA LEU A 41 5.77 27.54 3.68
C LEU A 41 5.54 28.86 2.95
N GLN A 42 5.71 28.86 1.63
CA GLN A 42 5.56 30.03 0.78
C GLN A 42 4.58 29.74 -0.34
N ARG A 43 3.87 30.79 -0.76
CA ARG A 43 3.01 30.75 -1.93
C ARG A 43 3.88 30.58 -3.18
N ASP A 44 3.51 29.64 -4.04
CA ASP A 44 4.10 29.49 -5.36
C ASP A 44 3.87 30.79 -6.16
N PRO A 45 4.94 31.43 -6.67
CA PRO A 45 4.85 32.70 -7.38
C PRO A 45 4.19 32.58 -8.76
N VAL A 46 4.11 31.38 -9.34
CA VAL A 46 3.49 31.10 -10.64
C VAL A 46 2.00 30.78 -10.47
N THR A 47 1.68 29.85 -9.57
CA THR A 47 0.29 29.37 -9.41
C THR A 47 -0.50 30.17 -8.40
N GLY A 48 0.17 30.94 -7.53
CA GLY A 48 -0.51 31.65 -6.44
C GLY A 48 -1.14 30.70 -5.43
N GLN A 49 -0.67 29.45 -5.31
CA GLN A 49 -1.17 28.52 -4.29
C GLN A 49 -0.05 28.12 -3.34
N TYR A 50 -0.41 27.70 -2.13
CA TYR A 50 0.56 27.04 -1.26
C TYR A 50 0.82 25.60 -1.73
N PRO A 51 1.97 25.01 -1.36
CA PRO A 51 2.24 23.59 -1.56
C PRO A 51 1.08 22.69 -1.14
N ALA A 52 0.77 21.70 -1.98
CA ALA A 52 -0.11 20.60 -1.58
C ALA A 52 0.59 19.73 -0.52
N VAL A 53 -0.23 19.08 0.31
CA VAL A 53 0.24 18.07 1.27
C VAL A 53 -0.10 16.68 0.72
N TYR A 54 0.88 15.80 0.73
CA TYR A 54 0.79 14.42 0.34
C TYR A 54 0.64 13.56 1.59
N VAL A 55 -0.36 12.70 1.60
CA VAL A 55 -0.59 11.68 2.63
C VAL A 55 -0.45 10.33 1.95
N THR A 56 0.60 9.60 2.33
CA THR A 56 0.91 8.27 1.81
C THR A 56 0.75 7.23 2.88
N ALA A 57 0.29 6.04 2.49
CA ALA A 57 0.20 4.87 3.33
C ALA A 57 0.82 3.68 2.59
N GLU A 58 1.61 2.87 3.28
CA GLU A 58 2.23 1.67 2.73
C GLU A 58 1.98 0.48 3.66
N VAL A 59 1.56 -0.63 3.07
CA VAL A 59 1.51 -1.94 3.71
C VAL A 59 2.61 -2.79 3.11
N THR A 60 3.44 -3.41 3.95
CA THR A 60 4.49 -4.33 3.50
C THR A 60 4.35 -5.64 4.27
N GLU A 61 4.06 -6.72 3.55
CA GLU A 61 4.00 -8.07 4.10
C GLU A 61 5.11 -8.95 3.52
N LYS A 62 5.75 -9.73 4.39
CA LYS A 62 6.82 -10.66 4.00
C LYS A 62 6.22 -12.04 3.76
N GLY A 63 6.48 -12.60 2.59
CA GLY A 63 6.13 -13.96 2.22
C GLY A 63 7.22 -14.95 2.58
N THR A 64 7.11 -16.15 2.01
CA THR A 64 8.17 -17.16 2.07
C THR A 64 9.38 -16.74 1.20
N GLY A 65 10.59 -17.07 1.65
CA GLY A 65 11.82 -16.62 1.01
C GLY A 65 12.02 -15.11 1.14
N ASP A 66 12.57 -14.48 0.10
CA ASP A 66 12.76 -13.02 0.02
C ASP A 66 11.56 -12.30 -0.62
N ALA A 67 10.42 -12.98 -0.76
CA ALA A 67 9.22 -12.40 -1.36
C ALA A 67 8.60 -11.33 -0.46
N VAL A 68 8.27 -10.19 -1.04
CA VAL A 68 7.61 -9.09 -0.35
C VAL A 68 6.44 -8.62 -1.18
N LEU A 69 5.27 -8.55 -0.57
CA LEU A 69 4.08 -7.95 -1.17
C LEU A 69 3.85 -6.57 -0.55
N ARG A 70 3.64 -5.55 -1.38
CA ARG A 70 3.39 -4.18 -0.94
C ARG A 70 2.11 -3.64 -1.51
N GLY A 71 1.32 -2.97 -0.69
CA GLY A 71 0.21 -2.11 -1.10
C GLY A 71 0.50 -0.66 -0.78
N SER A 72 -0.01 0.25 -1.59
CA SER A 72 0.28 1.68 -1.49
C SER A 72 -0.96 2.54 -1.71
N GLY A 73 -1.09 3.61 -0.94
CA GLY A 73 -2.15 4.60 -1.05
C GLY A 73 -1.58 6.01 -1.03
N LEU A 74 -2.18 6.91 -1.82
CA LEU A 74 -1.82 8.32 -1.89
C LEU A 74 -3.08 9.18 -1.90
N ILE A 75 -3.14 10.15 -1.00
CA ILE A 75 -4.12 11.23 -0.98
C ILE A 75 -3.36 12.55 -1.08
N ILE A 76 -3.81 13.43 -1.97
CA ILE A 76 -3.27 14.79 -2.10
C ILE A 76 -4.31 15.75 -1.50
N VAL A 77 -3.86 16.60 -0.58
CA VAL A 77 -4.65 17.65 0.04
C VAL A 77 -4.17 18.99 -0.51
N ASP A 78 -4.96 19.57 -1.40
CA ASP A 78 -4.60 20.82 -2.07
C ASP A 78 -4.87 22.05 -1.20
N ALA A 79 -3.98 23.03 -1.31
CA ALA A 79 -4.24 24.39 -0.84
C ALA A 79 -5.39 25.00 -1.65
N ARG A 80 -6.24 25.82 -0.99
CA ARG A 80 -7.37 26.49 -1.64
C ARG A 80 -7.37 27.97 -1.35
N ASP A 81 -7.83 28.74 -2.33
CA ASP A 81 -8.07 30.18 -2.22
C ASP A 81 -6.84 31.00 -1.74
N GLY A 82 -5.64 30.51 -2.05
CA GLY A 82 -4.39 31.16 -1.64
C GLY A 82 -4.09 31.05 -0.14
N ALA A 83 -4.77 30.16 0.58
CA ALA A 83 -4.47 29.81 1.97
C ALA A 83 -3.64 28.51 2.05
N PRO A 84 -2.83 28.32 3.11
CA PRO A 84 -2.18 27.04 3.38
C PRO A 84 -3.17 25.87 3.44
N VAL A 85 -2.65 24.66 3.25
CA VAL A 85 -3.45 23.43 3.43
C VAL A 85 -3.99 23.38 4.86
N VAL A 86 -5.31 23.20 4.96
CA VAL A 86 -5.96 22.84 6.21
C VAL A 86 -5.96 21.31 6.31
N PRO A 87 -5.47 20.73 7.42
CA PRO A 87 -5.45 19.29 7.60
C PRO A 87 -6.85 18.70 7.51
N ASP A 88 -6.98 17.67 6.68
CA ASP A 88 -8.23 16.91 6.50
C ASP A 88 -8.20 15.68 7.41
N PRO A 89 -9.11 15.59 8.40
CA PRO A 89 -9.13 14.49 9.37
C PRO A 89 -9.43 13.12 8.75
N THR A 90 -9.88 13.07 7.50
CA THR A 90 -10.15 11.83 6.78
C THR A 90 -9.03 11.42 5.83
N SER A 91 -8.05 12.30 5.58
CA SER A 91 -7.01 12.08 4.56
C SER A 91 -6.15 10.84 4.83
N VAL A 92 -5.74 10.64 6.09
CA VAL A 92 -4.99 9.44 6.49
C VAL A 92 -5.82 8.18 6.34
N GLN A 93 -7.07 8.18 6.82
CA GLN A 93 -7.93 7.02 6.70
C GLN A 93 -8.15 6.64 5.22
N ARG A 94 -8.38 7.62 4.35
CA ARG A 94 -8.53 7.39 2.90
C ARG A 94 -7.26 6.81 2.27
N ALA A 95 -6.08 7.27 2.69
CA ALA A 95 -4.81 6.72 2.22
C ALA A 95 -4.62 5.26 2.68
N VAL A 96 -4.95 4.96 3.94
CA VAL A 96 -4.89 3.60 4.51
C VAL A 96 -5.85 2.66 3.77
N THR A 97 -7.10 3.07 3.57
CA THR A 97 -8.08 2.28 2.80
C THR A 97 -7.59 2.01 1.38
N ALA A 98 -7.01 3.00 0.71
CA ALA A 98 -6.44 2.81 -0.63
C ALA A 98 -5.26 1.84 -0.63
N ALA A 99 -4.37 1.91 0.37
CA ALA A 99 -3.22 1.02 0.49
C ALA A 99 -3.64 -0.45 0.71
N LEU A 100 -4.65 -0.68 1.55
CA LEU A 100 -5.21 -2.01 1.79
C LEU A 100 -5.91 -2.58 0.54
N ALA A 101 -6.65 -1.76 -0.20
CA ALA A 101 -7.29 -2.18 -1.44
C ALA A 101 -6.26 -2.55 -2.54
N ASP A 102 -5.18 -1.77 -2.67
CA ASP A 102 -4.05 -2.07 -3.57
C ASP A 102 -3.33 -3.35 -3.13
N PHE A 103 -3.11 -3.54 -1.82
CA PHE A 103 -2.52 -4.76 -1.27
C PHE A 103 -3.33 -6.01 -1.63
N GLU A 104 -4.64 -6.00 -1.40
CA GLU A 104 -5.50 -7.16 -1.68
C GLU A 104 -5.58 -7.47 -3.17
N THR A 105 -5.58 -6.44 -4.03
CA THR A 105 -5.53 -6.62 -5.48
C THR A 105 -4.25 -7.33 -5.89
N ARG A 106 -3.09 -6.86 -5.41
CA ARG A 106 -1.79 -7.48 -5.71
C ARG A 106 -1.65 -8.89 -5.13
N ARG A 107 -2.28 -9.15 -3.99
CA ARG A 107 -2.34 -10.49 -3.39
C ARG A 107 -3.08 -11.46 -4.32
N ALA A 108 -4.22 -11.03 -4.85
CA ALA A 108 -5.00 -11.83 -5.80
C ALA A 108 -4.22 -12.06 -7.11
N ASP A 109 -3.58 -11.02 -7.66
CA ASP A 109 -2.78 -11.13 -8.89
C ASP A 109 -1.58 -12.08 -8.72
N CYS A 110 -0.90 -12.00 -7.57
CA CYS A 110 0.20 -12.91 -7.24
C CYS A 110 -0.28 -14.36 -7.17
N ALA A 111 -1.42 -14.62 -6.52
CA ALA A 111 -2.00 -15.96 -6.46
C ALA A 111 -2.38 -16.49 -7.86
N ALA A 112 -2.94 -15.63 -8.72
CA ALA A 112 -3.27 -15.99 -10.09
C ALA A 112 -2.02 -16.33 -10.92
N LEU A 113 -0.95 -15.55 -10.76
CA LEU A 113 0.34 -15.82 -11.41
C LEU A 113 0.93 -17.18 -10.97
N CYS A 114 0.91 -17.46 -9.66
CA CYS A 114 1.37 -18.75 -9.13
C CYS A 114 0.55 -19.92 -9.68
N ALA A 115 -0.78 -19.78 -9.78
CA ALA A 115 -1.64 -20.81 -10.33
C ALA A 115 -1.36 -21.06 -11.83
N ALA A 116 -1.10 -20.01 -12.61
CA ALA A 116 -0.78 -20.12 -14.03
C ALA A 116 0.54 -20.86 -14.31
N TRP A 117 1.46 -20.86 -13.34
CA TRP A 117 2.79 -21.48 -13.47
C TRP A 117 2.91 -22.83 -12.74
N ALA A 118 1.81 -23.35 -12.19
CA ALA A 118 1.82 -24.66 -11.55
C ALA A 118 2.15 -25.76 -12.58
N PRO A 119 3.07 -26.69 -12.28
CA PRO A 119 3.37 -27.80 -13.19
C PRO A 119 2.11 -28.65 -13.41
N PRO A 120 1.92 -29.21 -14.62
CA PRO A 120 0.78 -30.06 -14.88
C PRO A 120 0.79 -31.28 -13.94
N THR A 121 -0.38 -31.68 -13.48
CA THR A 121 -0.54 -32.92 -12.71
C THR A 121 -0.01 -34.09 -13.55
N PRO A 122 0.92 -34.90 -13.04
CA PRO A 122 1.42 -36.06 -13.77
C PRO A 122 0.27 -37.02 -14.09
N GLU A 123 0.28 -37.55 -15.31
CA GLU A 123 -0.71 -38.54 -15.76
C GLU A 123 -0.54 -39.83 -14.92
N PRO A 124 -1.63 -40.50 -14.51
CA PRO A 124 -1.53 -41.74 -13.75
C PRO A 124 -0.72 -42.79 -14.53
N GLU A 125 0.16 -43.51 -13.83
CA GLU A 125 0.91 -44.60 -14.44
C GLU A 125 -0.06 -45.66 -15.03
N PRO A 126 0.23 -46.20 -16.23
CA PRO A 126 -0.59 -47.25 -16.81
C PRO A 126 -0.60 -48.48 -15.89
N THR A 127 -1.79 -49.00 -15.61
CA THR A 127 -1.96 -50.23 -14.83
C THR A 127 -1.17 -51.36 -15.50
N PRO A 128 -0.34 -52.13 -14.76
CA PRO A 128 0.40 -53.25 -15.33
C PRO A 128 -0.56 -54.24 -15.99
N THR A 129 -0.22 -54.69 -17.20
CA THR A 129 -0.98 -55.72 -17.90
C THR A 129 -0.96 -57.01 -17.08
N PRO A 130 -2.11 -57.66 -16.80
CA PRO A 130 -2.13 -58.91 -16.07
C PRO A 130 -1.31 -59.98 -16.80
N GLU A 131 -0.50 -60.72 -16.04
CA GLU A 131 0.34 -61.80 -16.54
C GLU A 131 -0.55 -62.93 -17.10
N PRO A 132 -0.21 -63.53 -18.26
CA PRO A 132 -1.03 -64.59 -18.85
C PRO A 132 -1.13 -65.80 -17.91
N GLU A 133 -2.37 -66.27 -17.71
CA GLU A 133 -2.68 -67.42 -16.88
C GLU A 133 -2.04 -68.71 -17.49
N PRO A 134 -1.39 -69.57 -16.68
CA PRO A 134 -0.78 -70.79 -17.19
C PRO A 134 -1.83 -71.71 -17.83
N ALA A 135 -1.50 -72.25 -19.02
CA ALA A 135 -2.37 -73.19 -19.72
C ALA A 135 -2.47 -74.55 -18.96
N PRO A 136 -3.66 -75.20 -18.98
CA PRO A 136 -3.91 -76.47 -18.30
C PRO A 136 -3.19 -77.67 -18.92
#